data_AF-A0A2H0G5Y5-F1
#
_entry.id   AF-A0A2H0G5Y5-F1
#
_cell.length_a   1.000
_cell.length_b   1.000
_cell.length_c   1.000
_cell.angle_alpha   90.00
_cell.angle_beta   90.00
_cell.angle_gamma   90.00
#
_symmetry.space_group_name_H-M   'P 1'
#
loop_
_entity.id
_entity.type
_entity.pdbx_description
1 polymer ?
#
loop_
_entity_poly.entity_id
_entity_poly.type
_entity_poly.pdbx_seq_one_letter_code
_entity_poly.pdbx_strand_id
1 'polypeptide(L)'
;MTTETHNFTVSGIKVEVVRKDIKNLHLGVYPPHGRVRVAAPLVVNDEAVRLAVIDKLGWIKRQKAKFNEQPRQTQREMVNGESHYFLGRRYRLRVHEHDAPARVAVRGIASLDLFVRPGTSAVQREAILLRWHREQLKTLIPPLLEKWQTILGVQVADWGIKKMKTKWGSCNPAARRVWLNLELAKKSPQCLEYILVHEMAHLLERHHNDHFTELMNKFMPQWRLYREELNRSALGHEEWAADD
;
A
#
# COMPACT_ATOMS: atom_id res chain seq x y z
N MET A 1 1.27 -15.58 -25.58
CA MET A 1 1.82 -16.81 -25.00
C MET A 1 0.90 -17.27 -23.88
N THR A 2 0.26 -18.42 -24.08
CA THR A 2 -0.63 -19.09 -23.12
C THR A 2 0.12 -19.37 -21.83
N THR A 3 -0.25 -18.69 -20.75
CA THR A 3 0.35 -18.92 -19.44
C THR A 3 -0.40 -20.08 -18.78
N GLU A 4 0.04 -21.30 -19.04
CA GLU A 4 -0.54 -22.46 -18.35
C GLU A 4 -0.34 -22.28 -16.85
N THR A 5 -1.47 -22.22 -16.16
CA THR A 5 -1.54 -22.05 -14.71
C THR A 5 -2.06 -23.36 -14.15
N HIS A 6 -1.22 -24.06 -13.40
CA HIS A 6 -1.62 -25.31 -12.75
C HIS A 6 -1.53 -25.17 -11.24
N ASN A 7 -2.36 -25.94 -10.53
CA ASN A 7 -2.45 -25.89 -9.07
C ASN A 7 -2.05 -27.24 -8.50
N PHE A 8 -1.31 -27.24 -7.40
CA PHE A 8 -1.13 -28.44 -6.59
C PHE A 8 -1.10 -28.09 -5.11
N THR A 9 -1.20 -29.12 -4.27
CA THR A 9 -1.21 -28.97 -2.81
C THR A 9 0.13 -29.42 -2.24
N VAL A 10 0.74 -28.59 -1.40
CA VAL A 10 1.96 -28.91 -0.64
C VAL A 10 1.64 -28.75 0.84
N SER A 11 1.74 -29.84 1.61
CA SER A 11 1.48 -29.82 3.06
C SER A 11 0.16 -29.12 3.44
N GLY A 12 -0.91 -29.39 2.69
CA GLY A 12 -2.24 -28.79 2.90
C GLY A 12 -2.43 -27.37 2.36
N ILE A 13 -1.41 -26.78 1.71
CA ILE A 13 -1.48 -25.44 1.11
C ILE A 13 -1.65 -25.57 -0.40
N LYS A 14 -2.74 -24.99 -0.95
CA LYS A 14 -2.94 -24.86 -2.39
C LYS A 14 -1.99 -23.80 -2.95
N VAL A 15 -1.17 -24.20 -3.93
CA VAL A 15 -0.18 -23.36 -4.60
C VAL A 15 -0.56 -23.22 -6.06
N GLU A 16 -0.63 -21.98 -6.55
CA GLU A 16 -0.81 -21.64 -7.96
C GLU A 16 0.56 -21.47 -8.61
N VAL A 17 0.90 -22.31 -9.57
CA VAL A 17 2.17 -22.22 -10.30
C VAL A 17 1.93 -21.59 -11.66
N VAL A 18 2.74 -20.58 -11.97
CA VAL A 18 2.71 -19.85 -13.23
C VAL A 18 4.09 -19.91 -13.84
N ARG A 19 4.19 -20.60 -14.98
CA ARG A 19 5.45 -20.74 -15.70
C ARG A 19 5.70 -19.50 -16.55
N LYS A 20 6.91 -18.93 -16.45
CA LYS A 20 7.31 -17.72 -17.17
C LYS A 20 8.75 -17.84 -17.66
N ASP A 21 9.08 -17.08 -18.69
CA ASP A 21 10.47 -16.88 -19.11
C ASP A 21 11.17 -15.91 -18.14
N ILE A 22 11.62 -16.46 -17.01
CA ILE A 22 12.27 -15.77 -15.90
C ILE A 22 13.47 -16.60 -15.43
N LYS A 23 14.48 -15.94 -14.86
CA LYS A 23 15.69 -16.62 -14.37
C LYS A 23 15.49 -17.32 -13.03
N ASN A 24 14.73 -16.70 -12.12
CA ASN A 24 14.59 -17.15 -10.74
C ASN A 24 13.14 -17.51 -10.41
N LEU A 25 12.97 -18.44 -9.47
CA LEU A 25 11.67 -18.78 -8.90
C LEU A 25 11.25 -17.69 -7.89
N HIS A 26 10.04 -17.16 -8.03
CA HIS A 26 9.48 -16.17 -7.11
C HIS A 26 8.23 -16.70 -6.42
N LEU A 27 8.24 -16.76 -5.09
CA LEU A 27 7.12 -17.19 -4.27
C LEU A 27 6.47 -15.97 -3.60
N GLY A 28 5.15 -15.86 -3.68
CA GLY A 28 4.38 -14.79 -3.03
C GLY A 28 3.12 -15.31 -2.37
N VAL A 29 2.77 -14.73 -1.21
CA VAL A 29 1.49 -14.94 -0.53
C VAL A 29 0.67 -13.65 -0.65
N TYR A 30 -0.50 -13.75 -1.26
CA TYR A 30 -1.32 -12.61 -1.62
C TYR A 30 -2.59 -12.51 -0.78
N PRO A 31 -3.00 -11.30 -0.35
CA PRO A 31 -4.29 -11.09 0.32
C PRO A 31 -5.46 -11.32 -0.65
N PRO A 32 -6.70 -11.49 -0.14
CA PRO A 32 -7.11 -11.41 1.27
C PRO A 32 -7.07 -12.75 2.03
N HIS A 33 -6.91 -13.89 1.35
CA HIS A 33 -6.97 -15.23 1.95
C HIS A 33 -5.61 -15.93 2.02
N GLY A 34 -4.53 -15.17 1.76
CA GLY A 34 -3.18 -15.71 1.71
C GLY A 34 -2.99 -16.72 0.57
N ARG A 35 -3.45 -16.36 -0.64
CA ARG A 35 -3.26 -17.17 -1.85
C ARG A 35 -1.78 -17.26 -2.15
N VAL A 36 -1.24 -18.49 -2.23
CA VAL A 36 0.17 -18.72 -2.52
C VAL A 36 0.33 -18.90 -4.03
N ARG A 37 1.23 -18.12 -4.63
CA ARG A 37 1.57 -18.23 -6.04
C ARG A 37 3.09 -18.33 -6.20
N VAL A 38 3.51 -19.23 -7.07
CA VAL A 38 4.90 -19.37 -7.49
C VAL A 38 5.02 -19.02 -8.97
N ALA A 39 5.84 -18.03 -9.31
CA ALA A 39 6.31 -17.84 -10.66
C ALA A 39 7.59 -18.67 -10.85
N ALA A 40 7.58 -19.65 -11.75
CA ALA A 40 8.70 -20.56 -11.97
C ALA A 40 9.28 -20.40 -13.39
N PRO A 41 10.62 -20.48 -13.56
CA PRO A 41 11.25 -20.61 -14.87
C PRO A 41 10.71 -21.81 -15.66
N LEU A 42 10.69 -21.72 -16.98
CA LEU A 42 10.25 -22.81 -17.87
C LEU A 42 11.02 -24.12 -17.62
N VAL A 43 12.31 -24.01 -17.28
CA VAL A 43 13.24 -25.13 -17.06
C VAL A 43 13.08 -25.83 -15.69
N VAL A 44 12.41 -25.20 -14.72
CA VAL A 44 12.30 -25.73 -13.35
C VAL A 44 11.11 -26.68 -13.26
N ASN A 45 11.32 -27.95 -12.90
CA ASN A 45 10.24 -28.93 -12.79
C ASN A 45 9.38 -28.74 -11.52
N ASP A 46 8.22 -29.38 -11.47
CA ASP A 46 7.27 -29.24 -10.35
C ASP A 46 7.82 -29.73 -9.02
N GLU A 47 8.73 -30.72 -9.03
CA GLU A 47 9.34 -31.24 -7.80
C GLU A 47 10.27 -30.21 -7.15
N ALA A 48 11.08 -29.52 -7.96
CA ALA A 48 11.88 -28.39 -7.50
C ALA A 48 11.00 -27.24 -6.97
N VAL A 49 9.85 -26.97 -7.63
CA VAL A 49 8.88 -25.99 -7.11
C VAL A 49 8.32 -26.45 -5.75
N ARG A 50 7.99 -27.73 -5.59
CA ARG A 50 7.49 -28.28 -4.31
C ARG A 50 8.53 -28.13 -3.21
N LEU A 51 9.79 -28.48 -3.46
CA LEU A 51 10.88 -28.32 -2.49
C LEU A 51 11.06 -26.86 -2.09
N ALA A 52 11.02 -25.92 -3.04
CA ALA A 52 11.09 -24.49 -2.75
C ALA A 52 9.91 -24.00 -1.89
N VAL A 53 8.70 -24.53 -2.12
CA VAL A 53 7.53 -24.24 -1.28
C VAL A 53 7.72 -24.82 0.12
N ILE A 54 8.23 -26.06 0.24
CA ILE A 54 8.49 -26.74 1.51
C ILE A 54 9.47 -25.92 2.35
N ASP A 55 10.59 -25.47 1.77
CA ASP A 55 11.58 -24.61 2.43
C ASP A 55 10.95 -23.33 3.00
N LYS A 56 9.98 -22.74 2.27
CA LYS A 56 9.28 -21.52 2.69
C LYS A 56 8.00 -21.76 3.48
N LEU A 57 7.65 -22.98 3.88
CA LEU A 57 6.37 -23.28 4.56
C LEU A 57 6.17 -22.47 5.84
N GLY A 58 7.21 -22.33 6.66
CA GLY A 58 7.15 -21.52 7.89
C GLY A 58 6.83 -20.06 7.60
N TRP A 59 7.48 -19.48 6.60
CA TRP A 59 7.20 -18.11 6.14
C TRP A 59 5.78 -17.98 5.57
N ILE A 60 5.34 -18.93 4.73
CA ILE A 60 3.97 -18.93 4.15
C ILE A 60 2.92 -18.95 5.27
N LYS A 61 3.06 -19.83 6.27
CA LYS A 61 2.12 -19.92 7.39
C LYS A 61 2.03 -18.61 8.17
N ARG A 62 3.18 -17.98 8.46
CA ARG A 62 3.21 -16.64 9.10
C ARG A 62 2.50 -15.59 8.26
N GLN A 63 2.73 -15.56 6.94
CA GLN A 63 2.04 -14.61 6.06
C GLN A 63 0.52 -14.84 6.03
N LYS A 64 0.07 -16.10 5.97
CA LYS A 64 -1.36 -16.44 6.01
C LYS A 64 -2.01 -16.07 7.35
N ALA A 65 -1.34 -16.34 8.47
CA ALA A 65 -1.81 -15.95 9.80
C ALA A 65 -1.97 -14.42 9.89
N LYS A 66 -0.98 -13.66 9.42
CA LYS A 66 -1.04 -12.19 9.36
C LYS A 66 -2.24 -11.68 8.57
N PHE A 67 -2.59 -12.29 7.43
CA PHE A 67 -3.79 -11.88 6.67
C PHE A 67 -5.11 -12.24 7.35
N ASN A 68 -5.14 -13.34 8.11
CA ASN A 68 -6.32 -13.76 8.86
C ASN A 68 -6.53 -12.95 10.15
N GLU A 69 -5.45 -12.54 10.81
CA GLU A 69 -5.45 -11.75 12.05
C GLU A 69 -5.55 -10.25 11.81
N GLN A 70 -5.24 -9.77 10.60
CA GLN A 70 -5.47 -8.38 10.23
C GLN A 70 -6.97 -8.07 10.32
N PRO A 71 -7.37 -7.08 11.15
CA PRO A 71 -8.76 -6.66 11.19
C PRO A 71 -9.14 -6.22 9.77
N ARG A 72 -10.05 -6.97 9.15
CA ARG A 72 -10.62 -6.56 7.86
C ARG A 72 -11.23 -5.19 8.09
N GLN A 73 -10.82 -4.22 7.27
CA GLN A 73 -11.54 -2.96 7.23
C GLN A 73 -12.99 -3.32 6.92
N THR A 74 -13.90 -3.05 7.86
CA THR A 74 -15.33 -3.32 7.68
C THR A 74 -15.78 -2.63 6.40
N GLN A 75 -16.67 -3.28 5.64
CA GLN A 75 -17.23 -2.64 4.46
C GLN A 75 -17.86 -1.32 4.88
N ARG A 76 -17.50 -0.25 4.18
CA ARG A 76 -17.97 1.10 4.49
C ARG A 76 -19.39 1.23 3.96
N GLU A 77 -20.33 1.49 4.86
CA GLU A 77 -21.75 1.62 4.52
C GLU A 77 -22.07 3.04 4.01
N MET A 78 -21.17 3.99 4.24
CA MET A 78 -21.27 5.41 3.83
C MET A 78 -22.55 6.07 4.37
N VAL A 79 -22.80 5.82 5.66
CA VAL A 79 -23.98 6.30 6.41
C VAL A 79 -23.61 7.38 7.42
N ASN A 80 -24.61 8.13 7.89
CA ASN A 80 -24.44 9.14 8.93
C ASN A 80 -23.85 8.54 10.21
N GLY A 81 -22.87 9.24 10.80
CA GLY A 81 -22.19 8.83 12.03
C GLY A 81 -21.05 7.84 11.84
N GLU A 82 -20.87 7.28 10.64
CA GLU A 82 -19.75 6.38 10.34
C GLU A 82 -18.39 7.07 10.56
N SER A 83 -17.42 6.35 11.11
CA SER A 83 -16.07 6.88 11.35
C SER A 83 -15.19 6.78 10.10
N HIS A 84 -14.72 7.93 9.62
CA HIS A 84 -13.72 8.06 8.56
C HIS A 84 -12.46 8.73 9.10
N TYR A 85 -11.35 8.59 8.40
CA TYR A 85 -10.07 9.15 8.81
C TYR A 85 -9.53 10.09 7.73
N PHE A 86 -8.94 11.19 8.16
CA PHE A 86 -8.20 12.11 7.31
C PHE A 86 -7.05 12.71 8.13
N LEU A 87 -5.83 12.67 7.58
CA LEU A 87 -4.61 13.18 8.23
C LEU A 87 -4.40 12.65 9.67
N GLY A 88 -4.67 11.36 9.87
CA GLY A 88 -4.52 10.67 11.17
C GLY A 88 -5.64 10.98 12.17
N ARG A 89 -6.58 11.87 11.84
CA ARG A 89 -7.71 12.24 12.69
C ARG A 89 -8.97 11.51 12.28
N ARG A 90 -9.76 11.11 13.28
CA ARG A 90 -11.06 10.44 13.09
C ARG A 90 -12.17 11.49 13.02
N TYR A 91 -13.02 11.37 11.99
CA TYR A 91 -14.18 12.21 11.74
C TYR A 91 -15.44 11.36 11.64
N ARG A 92 -16.56 11.88 12.11
CA ARG A 92 -17.89 11.32 11.85
C ARG A 92 -18.41 11.85 10.53
N LEU A 93 -18.83 10.94 9.64
CA LEU A 93 -19.44 11.28 8.37
C LEU A 93 -20.83 11.88 8.59
N ARG A 94 -21.12 12.97 7.88
CA ARG A 94 -22.46 13.54 7.77
C ARG A 94 -22.82 13.69 6.30
N VAL A 95 -23.81 12.93 5.86
CA VAL A 95 -24.31 12.94 4.50
C VAL A 95 -25.44 13.95 4.42
N HIS A 96 -25.25 14.95 3.57
CA HIS A 96 -26.22 16.01 3.28
C HIS A 96 -26.71 15.81 1.85
N GLU A 97 -28.02 15.60 1.70
CA GLU A 97 -28.63 15.45 0.38
C GLU A 97 -29.14 16.80 -0.13
N HIS A 98 -28.68 17.21 -1.30
CA HIS A 98 -29.19 18.38 -2.02
C HIS A 98 -28.92 18.26 -3.51
N ASP A 99 -29.72 18.93 -4.33
CA ASP A 99 -29.55 18.87 -5.77
C ASP A 99 -28.46 19.86 -6.26
N ALA A 100 -27.19 19.53 -6.00
CA ALA A 100 -26.05 20.25 -6.57
C ALA A 100 -24.82 19.32 -6.72
N PRO A 101 -23.70 19.80 -7.30
CA PRO A 101 -22.49 19.00 -7.44
C PRO A 101 -21.98 18.48 -6.09
N ALA A 102 -21.44 17.25 -6.11
CA ALA A 102 -20.94 16.60 -4.90
C ALA A 102 -19.72 17.33 -4.33
N ARG A 103 -19.68 17.45 -3.01
CA ARG A 103 -18.61 18.13 -2.26
C ARG A 103 -18.28 17.37 -0.99
N VAL A 104 -17.01 17.41 -0.58
CA VAL A 104 -16.58 16.96 0.74
C VAL A 104 -15.91 18.11 1.46
N ALA A 105 -16.23 18.29 2.75
CA ALA A 105 -15.63 19.32 3.57
C ALA A 105 -15.37 18.81 4.98
N VAL A 106 -14.18 19.08 5.50
CA VAL A 106 -13.89 18.92 6.93
C VAL A 106 -14.54 20.08 7.67
N ARG A 107 -15.38 19.80 8.67
CA ARG A 107 -15.96 20.83 9.54
C ARG A 107 -15.43 20.66 10.96
N GLY A 108 -14.59 21.61 11.37
CA GLY A 108 -13.94 21.60 12.69
C GLY A 108 -13.05 20.37 12.87
N ILE A 109 -13.06 19.81 14.08
CA ILE A 109 -12.15 18.72 14.48
C ILE A 109 -12.78 17.31 14.45
N ALA A 110 -14.09 17.20 14.20
CA ALA A 110 -14.82 15.96 14.45
C ALA A 110 -15.78 15.53 13.33
N SER A 111 -16.08 16.40 12.35
CA SER A 111 -17.07 16.09 11.30
C SER A 111 -16.48 16.16 9.90
N LEU A 112 -16.90 15.21 9.05
CA LEU A 112 -16.63 15.19 7.62
C LEU A 112 -17.98 15.26 6.90
N ASP A 113 -18.27 16.40 6.28
CA ASP A 113 -19.51 16.61 5.54
C ASP A 113 -19.34 16.09 4.11
N LEU A 114 -20.25 15.20 3.71
CA LEU A 114 -20.38 14.69 2.35
C LEU A 114 -21.71 15.18 1.79
N PHE A 115 -21.62 16.04 0.79
CA PHE A 115 -22.73 16.65 0.08
C PHE A 115 -22.97 15.88 -1.21
N VAL A 116 -24.17 15.33 -1.40
CA VAL A 116 -24.52 14.47 -2.56
C VAL A 116 -25.95 14.71 -3.03
N ARG A 117 -26.26 14.30 -4.26
CA ARG A 117 -27.65 14.30 -4.75
C ARG A 117 -28.49 13.24 -4.04
N PRO A 118 -29.81 13.46 -3.88
CA PRO A 118 -30.72 12.45 -3.38
C PRO A 118 -30.58 11.12 -4.15
N GLY A 119 -30.64 9.99 -3.44
CA GLY A 119 -30.52 8.66 -4.04
C GLY A 119 -29.10 8.22 -4.42
N THR A 120 -28.06 9.00 -4.09
CA THR A 120 -26.66 8.58 -4.30
C THR A 120 -26.33 7.36 -3.45
N SER A 121 -25.94 6.25 -4.09
CA SER A 121 -25.60 4.98 -3.43
C SER A 121 -24.34 5.04 -2.57
N ALA A 122 -24.17 4.09 -1.64
CA ALA A 122 -22.97 3.96 -0.81
C ALA A 122 -21.67 3.87 -1.64
N VAL A 123 -21.68 3.12 -2.75
CA VAL A 123 -20.53 2.98 -3.65
C VAL A 123 -20.15 4.32 -4.29
N GLN A 124 -21.15 5.10 -4.73
CA GLN A 124 -20.92 6.43 -5.30
C GLN A 124 -20.41 7.40 -4.24
N ARG A 125 -20.97 7.36 -3.01
CA ARG A 125 -20.49 8.15 -1.86
C ARG A 125 -19.02 7.84 -1.56
N GLU A 126 -18.64 6.55 -1.53
CA GLU A 126 -17.24 6.14 -1.31
C GLU A 126 -16.33 6.69 -2.42
N ALA A 127 -16.75 6.57 -3.69
CA ALA A 127 -15.98 7.08 -4.82
C ALA A 127 -15.75 8.60 -4.75
N ILE A 128 -16.77 9.36 -4.31
CA ILE A 128 -16.65 10.81 -4.07
C ILE A 128 -15.63 11.10 -2.98
N LEU A 129 -15.69 10.37 -1.85
CA LEU A 129 -14.74 10.54 -0.75
C LEU A 129 -13.31 10.17 -1.15
N LEU A 130 -13.12 9.11 -1.92
CA LEU A 130 -11.81 8.70 -2.44
C LEU A 130 -11.22 9.71 -3.42
N ARG A 131 -12.06 10.32 -4.27
CA ARG A 131 -11.63 11.43 -5.13
C ARG A 131 -11.19 12.63 -4.30
N TRP A 132 -11.97 13.01 -3.29
CA TRP A 132 -11.60 14.09 -2.38
C TRP A 132 -10.26 13.82 -1.68
N HIS A 133 -10.04 12.61 -1.13
CA HIS A 133 -8.75 12.23 -0.56
C HIS A 133 -7.60 12.39 -1.54
N ARG A 134 -7.80 12.03 -2.81
CA ARG A 134 -6.78 12.19 -3.86
C ARG A 134 -6.47 13.67 -4.10
N GLU A 135 -7.49 14.53 -4.13
CA GLU A 135 -7.31 15.97 -4.26
C GLU A 135 -6.53 16.54 -3.08
N GLN A 136 -6.86 16.15 -1.84
CA GLN A 136 -6.12 16.59 -0.66
C GLN A 136 -4.64 16.18 -0.72
N LEU A 137 -4.35 14.91 -1.09
CA LEU A 137 -2.98 14.46 -1.27
C LEU A 137 -2.26 15.20 -2.40
N LYS A 138 -2.95 15.53 -3.51
CA LYS A 138 -2.38 16.34 -4.59
C LYS A 138 -2.00 17.75 -4.17
N THR A 139 -2.65 18.30 -3.14
CA THR A 139 -2.26 19.57 -2.54
C THR A 139 -1.06 19.43 -1.60
N LEU A 140 -1.01 18.34 -0.82
CA LEU A 140 0.00 18.14 0.23
C LEU A 140 1.36 17.65 -0.29
N ILE A 141 1.38 16.82 -1.34
CA ILE A 141 2.59 16.15 -1.82
C ILE A 141 3.57 17.10 -2.52
N PRO A 142 3.16 18.01 -3.44
CA PRO A 142 4.10 18.86 -4.18
C PRO A 142 5.11 19.65 -3.31
N PRO A 143 4.70 20.36 -2.23
CA PRO A 143 5.66 21.09 -1.41
C PRO A 143 6.62 20.15 -0.64
N LEU A 144 6.15 18.95 -0.24
CA LEU A 144 7.01 17.95 0.38
C LEU A 144 8.02 17.39 -0.64
N LEU A 145 7.55 17.11 -1.86
CA LEU A 145 8.40 16.60 -2.93
C LEU A 145 9.53 17.58 -3.25
N GLU A 146 9.20 18.87 -3.41
CA GLU A 146 10.19 19.92 -3.68
C GLU A 146 11.24 20.05 -2.56
N LYS A 147 10.78 20.09 -1.31
CA LYS A 147 11.64 20.09 -0.11
C LYS A 147 12.61 18.91 -0.14
N TRP A 148 12.10 17.70 -0.32
CA TRP A 148 12.91 16.49 -0.21
C TRP A 148 13.78 16.22 -1.42
N GLN A 149 13.41 16.68 -2.62
CA GLN A 149 14.30 16.64 -3.79
C GLN A 149 15.58 17.44 -3.51
N THR A 150 15.41 18.62 -2.93
CA THR A 150 16.52 19.50 -2.55
C THR A 150 17.38 18.86 -1.47
N ILE A 151 16.78 18.36 -0.40
CA ILE A 151 17.51 17.75 0.74
C ILE A 151 18.27 16.47 0.34
N LEU A 152 17.63 15.61 -0.45
CA LEU A 152 18.21 14.34 -0.89
C LEU A 152 19.15 14.49 -2.09
N GLY A 153 19.14 15.63 -2.77
CA GLY A 153 19.90 15.83 -4.01
C GLY A 153 19.42 14.95 -5.17
N VAL A 154 18.12 14.64 -5.21
CA VAL A 154 17.50 13.82 -6.27
C VAL A 154 16.41 14.59 -7.01
N GLN A 155 16.01 14.06 -8.17
CA GLN A 155 14.89 14.59 -8.97
C GLN A 155 13.95 13.45 -9.32
N VAL A 156 12.67 13.63 -9.07
CA VAL A 156 11.60 12.70 -9.46
C VAL A 156 11.06 13.17 -10.81
N ALA A 157 11.12 12.30 -11.81
CA ALA A 157 10.66 12.63 -13.16
C ALA A 157 9.11 12.64 -13.24
N ASP A 158 8.47 11.79 -12.44
CA ASP A 158 7.01 11.63 -12.44
C ASP A 158 6.53 11.09 -11.10
N TRP A 159 5.34 11.51 -10.67
CA TRP A 159 4.73 10.99 -9.45
C TRP A 159 3.22 10.91 -9.55
N GLY A 160 2.61 10.09 -8.71
CA GLY A 160 1.16 10.13 -8.56
C GLY A 160 0.60 9.26 -7.46
N ILE A 161 -0.74 9.20 -7.42
CA ILE A 161 -1.50 8.55 -6.35
C ILE A 161 -2.33 7.40 -6.90
N LYS A 162 -2.15 6.20 -6.33
CA LYS A 162 -2.90 4.98 -6.71
C LYS A 162 -3.56 4.37 -5.48
N LYS A 163 -4.74 3.77 -5.63
CA LYS A 163 -5.32 2.93 -4.57
C LYS A 163 -4.62 1.57 -4.65
N MET A 164 -3.73 1.27 -3.72
CA MET A 164 -2.96 0.02 -3.70
C MET A 164 -3.45 -0.90 -2.57
N LYS A 165 -3.36 -2.21 -2.78
CA LYS A 165 -3.85 -3.22 -1.82
C LYS A 165 -2.79 -3.66 -0.81
N THR A 166 -1.50 -3.58 -1.17
CA THR A 166 -0.42 -4.28 -0.47
C THR A 166 0.79 -3.42 -0.15
N LYS A 167 0.82 -2.15 -0.58
CA LYS A 167 1.97 -1.27 -0.43
C LYS A 167 1.54 0.15 -0.08
N TRP A 168 2.39 0.86 0.65
CA TRP A 168 2.19 2.27 0.96
C TRP A 168 2.74 3.19 -0.15
N GLY A 169 3.77 2.75 -0.85
CA GLY A 169 4.32 3.42 -2.02
C GLY A 169 5.01 2.45 -2.97
N SER A 170 5.60 3.01 -4.02
CA SER A 170 6.56 2.30 -4.87
C SER A 170 7.39 3.29 -5.68
N CYS A 171 8.68 3.02 -5.82
CA CYS A 171 9.58 3.73 -6.70
C CYS A 171 10.02 2.86 -7.87
N ASN A 172 10.10 3.45 -9.07
CA ASN A 172 10.85 2.90 -10.19
C ASN A 172 12.11 3.76 -10.39
N PRO A 173 13.29 3.31 -9.92
CA PRO A 173 14.52 4.10 -10.00
C PRO A 173 14.97 4.39 -11.43
N ALA A 174 14.78 3.44 -12.36
CA ALA A 174 15.18 3.62 -13.76
C ALA A 174 14.36 4.71 -14.46
N ALA A 175 13.06 4.78 -14.18
CA ALA A 175 12.17 5.83 -14.71
C ALA A 175 12.05 7.05 -13.78
N ARG A 176 12.73 7.03 -12.63
CA ARG A 176 12.65 8.05 -11.57
C ARG A 176 11.21 8.41 -11.19
N ARG A 177 10.35 7.39 -11.09
CA ARG A 177 8.90 7.55 -10.90
C ARG A 177 8.44 7.06 -9.53
N VAL A 178 7.68 7.88 -8.82
CA VAL A 178 7.18 7.59 -7.45
C VAL A 178 5.66 7.47 -7.43
N TRP A 179 5.13 6.38 -6.89
CA TRP A 179 3.70 6.21 -6.65
C TRP A 179 3.41 6.13 -5.16
N LEU A 180 2.41 6.87 -4.70
CA LEU A 180 1.96 6.87 -3.31
C LEU A 180 0.55 6.27 -3.20
N ASN A 181 0.28 5.56 -2.11
CA ASN A 181 -1.03 4.97 -1.90
C ASN A 181 -2.06 6.04 -1.46
N LEU A 182 -3.24 6.03 -2.07
CA LEU A 182 -4.37 6.90 -1.71
C LEU A 182 -4.76 6.78 -0.22
N GLU A 183 -4.58 5.60 0.35
CA GLU A 183 -4.87 5.33 1.76
C GLU A 183 -3.99 6.13 2.73
N LEU A 184 -2.86 6.71 2.26
CA LEU A 184 -2.06 7.66 3.06
C LEU A 184 -2.84 8.91 3.46
N ALA A 185 -3.90 9.26 2.74
CA ALA A 185 -4.79 10.38 3.13
C ALA A 185 -5.41 10.17 4.52
N LYS A 186 -5.51 8.91 4.97
CA LYS A 186 -6.08 8.54 6.27
C LYS A 186 -5.04 8.54 7.40
N LYS A 187 -3.75 8.68 7.09
CA LYS A 187 -2.61 8.60 8.02
C LYS A 187 -2.11 9.97 8.43
N SER A 188 -1.35 10.03 9.51
CA SER A 188 -0.74 11.29 9.96
C SER A 188 0.08 11.92 8.83
N PRO A 189 0.19 13.27 8.77
CA PRO A 189 1.05 13.94 7.80
C PRO A 189 2.50 13.43 7.82
N GLN A 190 2.99 13.04 8.99
CA GLN A 190 4.33 12.48 9.18
C GLN A 190 4.47 11.11 8.50
N CYS A 191 3.45 10.26 8.56
CA CYS A 191 3.44 9.00 7.81
C CYS A 191 3.45 9.21 6.29
N LEU A 192 2.71 10.21 5.79
CA LEU A 192 2.74 10.59 4.37
C LEU A 192 4.15 11.05 3.97
N GLU A 193 4.75 11.96 4.75
CA GLU A 193 6.10 12.46 4.50
C GLU A 193 7.14 11.33 4.56
N TYR A 194 7.04 10.43 5.54
CA TYR A 194 7.91 9.26 5.66
C TYR A 194 7.89 8.39 4.41
N ILE A 195 6.70 8.00 3.92
CA ILE A 195 6.61 7.15 2.73
C ILE A 195 7.12 7.88 1.50
N LEU A 196 6.85 9.19 1.35
CA LEU A 196 7.42 9.96 0.25
C LEU A 196 8.96 9.93 0.28
N VAL A 197 9.57 10.21 1.42
CA VAL A 197 11.03 10.18 1.60
C VAL A 197 11.58 8.77 1.36
N HIS A 198 10.89 7.74 1.84
CA HIS A 198 11.24 6.35 1.61
C HIS A 198 11.35 6.03 0.11
N GLU A 199 10.31 6.35 -0.66
CA GLU A 199 10.30 6.08 -2.10
C GLU A 199 11.35 6.92 -2.85
N MET A 200 11.62 8.14 -2.39
CA MET A 200 12.66 8.99 -2.98
C MET A 200 14.07 8.50 -2.66
N ALA A 201 14.31 7.97 -1.45
CA ALA A 201 15.57 7.36 -1.07
C ALA A 201 15.92 6.17 -1.97
N HIS A 202 14.91 5.48 -2.54
CA HIS A 202 15.14 4.44 -3.55
C HIS A 202 15.77 4.93 -4.86
N LEU A 203 15.82 6.23 -5.10
CA LEU A 203 16.59 6.81 -6.21
C LEU A 203 18.10 6.83 -5.93
N LEU A 204 18.50 6.82 -4.65
CA LEU A 204 19.89 6.77 -4.21
C LEU A 204 20.34 5.33 -3.94
N GLU A 205 19.49 4.54 -3.30
CA GLU A 205 19.78 3.16 -2.90
C GLU A 205 18.57 2.25 -3.13
N ARG A 206 18.73 1.26 -4.01
CA ARG A 206 17.61 0.42 -4.48
C ARG A 206 17.16 -0.60 -3.45
N HIS A 207 18.08 -1.08 -2.61
CA HIS A 207 17.84 -2.16 -1.68
C HIS A 207 17.74 -1.64 -0.25
N HIS A 208 16.99 -2.31 0.61
CA HIS A 208 16.87 -1.93 2.03
C HIS A 208 18.07 -2.41 2.88
N ASN A 209 19.28 -2.13 2.42
CA ASN A 209 20.54 -2.52 3.07
C ASN A 209 20.96 -1.49 4.15
N ASP A 210 22.16 -1.69 4.73
CA ASP A 210 22.72 -0.77 5.73
C ASP A 210 22.85 0.66 5.21
N HIS A 211 23.29 0.82 3.96
CA HIS A 211 23.39 2.13 3.33
C HIS A 211 22.01 2.83 3.23
N PHE A 212 20.96 2.11 2.88
CA PHE A 212 19.59 2.65 2.93
C PHE A 212 19.20 3.09 4.34
N THR A 213 19.53 2.27 5.33
CA THR A 213 19.25 2.57 6.74
C THR A 213 20.00 3.82 7.20
N GLU A 214 21.26 3.99 6.80
CA GLU A 214 22.07 5.19 7.04
C GLU A 214 21.43 6.44 6.40
N LEU A 215 20.99 6.35 5.14
CA LEU A 215 20.29 7.43 4.46
C LEU A 215 19.04 7.84 5.24
N MET A 216 18.20 6.87 5.63
CA MET A 216 16.98 7.17 6.40
C MET A 216 17.29 7.73 7.79
N ASN A 217 18.32 7.22 8.48
CA ASN A 217 18.77 7.75 9.77
C ASN A 217 19.26 9.21 9.65
N LYS A 218 19.98 9.52 8.57
CA LYS A 218 20.51 10.86 8.29
C LYS A 218 19.39 11.85 7.96
N PHE A 219 18.49 11.49 7.05
CA PHE A 219 17.51 12.41 6.51
C PHE A 219 16.21 12.47 7.31
N MET A 220 15.79 11.37 7.94
CA MET A 220 14.57 11.32 8.75
C MET A 220 14.76 10.44 9.98
N PRO A 221 15.48 10.89 11.03
CA PRO A 221 15.85 10.07 12.19
C PRO A 221 14.68 9.33 12.87
N GLN A 222 13.47 9.90 12.83
CA GLN A 222 12.26 9.35 13.44
C GLN A 222 11.51 8.33 12.56
N TRP A 223 12.06 7.94 11.40
CA TRP A 223 11.38 7.09 10.41
C TRP A 223 10.88 5.75 10.97
N ARG A 224 11.57 5.18 11.97
CA ARG A 224 11.15 3.94 12.64
C ARG A 224 9.81 4.09 13.38
N LEU A 225 9.56 5.24 14.00
CA LEU A 225 8.29 5.53 14.68
C LEU A 225 7.13 5.58 13.68
N TYR A 226 7.33 6.23 12.54
CA TYR A 226 6.32 6.33 11.48
C TYR A 226 6.06 4.98 10.81
N ARG A 227 7.11 4.17 10.61
CA ARG A 227 6.97 2.79 10.14
C ARG A 227 6.12 1.95 11.09
N GLU A 228 6.36 2.06 12.40
CA GLU A 228 5.55 1.37 13.39
C GLU A 228 4.08 1.82 13.39
N GLU A 229 3.82 3.12 13.29
CA GLU A 229 2.46 3.66 13.19
C GLU A 229 1.71 3.06 11.98
N LEU A 230 2.38 3.00 10.82
CA LEU A 230 1.82 2.40 9.61
C LEU A 230 1.56 0.91 9.76
N ASN A 231 2.50 0.16 10.36
CA ASN A 231 2.38 -1.28 10.60
C ASN A 231 1.24 -1.66 11.57
N ARG A 232 0.90 -0.79 12.53
CA ARG A 232 -0.24 -1.00 13.44
C ARG A 232 -1.60 -0.85 12.76
N SER A 233 -1.61 -0.34 11.53
CA SER A 233 -2.83 -0.04 10.80
C SER A 233 -2.98 -0.95 9.60
N ALA A 234 -4.22 -1.34 9.29
CA ALA A 234 -4.49 -2.22 8.16
C ALA A 234 -4.16 -1.54 6.82
N LEU A 235 -2.92 -1.69 6.37
CA LEU A 235 -2.51 -2.01 5.01
C LEU A 235 -1.37 -3.03 5.09
N GLY A 236 -1.45 -4.08 4.28
CA GLY A 236 -0.54 -5.23 4.35
C GLY A 236 0.93 -4.83 4.34
N HIS A 237 1.69 -5.47 5.23
CA HIS A 237 3.12 -5.30 5.48
C HIS A 237 3.98 -5.15 4.22
N GLU A 238 4.79 -4.09 4.19
CA GLU A 238 6.16 -4.20 3.70
C GLU A 238 6.98 -4.83 4.83
N GLU A 239 7.19 -6.14 4.76
CA GLU A 239 8.32 -6.75 5.46
C GLU A 239 9.57 -6.35 4.70
N TRP A 240 10.43 -5.62 5.40
CA TRP A 240 11.79 -5.37 4.95
C TRP A 240 12.52 -6.64 5.34
N ALA A 241 12.86 -7.47 4.37
CA ALA A 241 13.81 -8.53 4.62
C ALA A 241 15.09 -7.83 5.07
N ALA A 242 15.48 -8.06 6.32
CA ALA A 242 16.89 -7.97 6.67
C ALA A 242 17.53 -9.13 5.88
N ASP A 243 18.06 -8.80 4.71
CA ASP A 243 18.93 -9.71 3.99
C ASP A 243 20.30 -9.56 4.68
N ASP A 244 20.57 -10.49 5.61
CA ASP A 244 21.93 -10.90 5.97
C ASP A 244 22.55 -11.70 4.81
#